data_AF-A0A229H3D8-F1
#
_entry.id   AF-A0A229H3D8-F1
#
_cell.length_a   1.000
_cell.length_b   1.000
_cell.length_c   1.000
_cell.angle_alpha   90.00
_cell.angle_beta   90.00
_cell.angle_gamma   90.00
#
_symmetry.space_group_name_H-M   'P 1'
#
loop_
_entity.id
_entity.type
_entity.pdbx_description
1 polymer ?
#
loop_
_entity_poly.entity_id
_entity_poly.type
_entity_poly.pdbx_seq_one_letter_code
_entity_poly.pdbx_strand_id
1 'polypeptide(L)'
;MPPEFDYQAADRLSWVLKQFIEKIDWFLWLRNGQRKALLSTPNSANWQGAKRTRYEHDLARQRAALIHLREEATRLKAHVDHATTQAHAQHAQQKPRN
;
A
#
# COMPACT_ATOMS: atom_id res chain seq x y z
N MET A 1 2.61 12.12 34.02
CA MET A 1 3.73 11.83 33.09
C MET A 1 3.15 11.62 31.70
N PRO A 2 3.72 12.18 30.64
CA PRO A 2 3.33 11.79 29.29
C PRO A 2 3.57 10.28 29.10
N PRO A 3 2.74 9.57 28.32
CA PRO A 3 2.94 8.15 28.06
C PRO A 3 4.29 7.93 27.39
N GLU A 4 5.01 6.90 27.84
CA GLU A 4 6.27 6.47 27.24
C GLU A 4 6.04 5.98 25.81
N PHE A 5 6.98 6.27 24.91
CA PHE A 5 6.86 5.85 23.51
C PHE A 5 7.01 4.33 23.39
N ASP A 6 5.98 3.66 22.86
CA ASP A 6 6.00 2.21 22.64
C ASP A 6 6.64 1.86 21.28
N TYR A 7 7.95 1.60 21.31
CA TYR A 7 8.71 1.20 20.12
C TYR A 7 8.23 -0.13 19.52
N GLN A 8 7.79 -1.07 20.36
CA GLN A 8 7.35 -2.38 19.89
C GLN A 8 6.04 -2.26 19.09
N ALA A 9 5.11 -1.44 19.58
CA ALA A 9 3.88 -1.14 18.85
C ALA A 9 4.16 -0.42 17.53
N ALA A 10 5.10 0.53 17.51
CA ALA A 10 5.47 1.27 16.31
C ALA A 10 6.12 0.38 15.25
N ASP A 11 7.05 -0.51 15.64
CA ASP A 11 7.68 -1.47 14.74
C ASP A 11 6.66 -2.47 14.16
N ARG A 12 5.75 -2.96 15.00
CA ARG A 12 4.67 -3.85 14.56
C ARG A 12 3.76 -3.17 13.56
N LEU A 13 3.37 -1.91 13.82
CA LEU A 13 2.55 -1.13 12.90
C LEU A 13 3.26 -0.90 11.57
N SER A 14 4.54 -0.51 11.59
CA SER A 14 5.36 -0.34 10.40
C SER A 14 5.47 -1.62 9.57
N TRP A 15 5.64 -2.78 10.23
CA TRP A 15 5.68 -4.09 9.58
C TRP A 15 4.32 -4.45 8.95
N VAL A 16 3.21 -4.26 9.67
CA VAL A 16 1.86 -4.52 9.13
C VAL A 16 1.59 -3.63 7.91
N LEU A 17 1.97 -2.37 7.94
CA LEU A 17 1.80 -1.45 6.82
C LEU A 17 2.63 -1.89 5.60
N LYS A 18 3.86 -2.37 5.81
CA LYS A 18 4.67 -2.99 4.74
C LYS A 18 3.94 -4.18 4.11
N GLN A 19 3.45 -5.12 4.92
CA GLN A 19 2.71 -6.28 4.43
C GLN A 19 1.43 -5.89 3.68
N PHE A 20 0.76 -4.84 4.15
CA PHE A 20 -0.44 -4.32 3.49
C PHE A 20 -0.13 -3.73 2.10
N ILE A 21 0.93 -2.92 1.99
CA ILE A 21 1.43 -2.38 0.72
C ILE A 21 1.76 -3.52 -0.26
N GLU A 22 2.50 -4.53 0.20
CA GLU A 22 2.87 -5.70 -0.62
C GLU A 22 1.64 -6.46 -1.15
N LYS A 23 0.60 -6.62 -0.31
CA LYS A 23 -0.67 -7.24 -0.74
C LYS A 23 -1.39 -6.41 -1.80
N ILE A 24 -1.39 -5.08 -1.67
CA ILE A 24 -1.99 -4.20 -2.69
C ILE A 24 -1.24 -4.31 -4.01
N ASP A 25 0.09 -4.35 -3.97
CA ASP A 25 0.93 -4.54 -5.16
C ASP A 25 0.64 -5.90 -5.84
N TRP A 26 0.43 -6.96 -5.05
CA TRP A 26 0.00 -8.25 -5.58
C TRP A 26 -1.38 -8.19 -6.25
N PHE A 27 -2.37 -7.50 -5.65
CA PHE A 27 -3.68 -7.34 -6.28
C PHE A 27 -3.61 -6.53 -7.58
N LEU A 28 -2.80 -5.48 -7.63
CA LEU A 28 -2.56 -4.71 -8.85
C LEU A 28 -1.93 -5.59 -9.94
N TRP A 29 -0.96 -6.42 -9.59
CA TRP A 29 -0.36 -7.39 -10.50
C TRP A 29 -1.39 -8.40 -11.04
N LEU A 30 -2.20 -9.00 -10.15
CA LEU A 30 -3.26 -9.95 -10.53
C LEU A 30 -4.25 -9.33 -11.51
N ARG A 31 -4.72 -8.11 -11.24
CA ARG A 31 -5.66 -7.38 -12.10
C ARG A 31 -5.07 -7.07 -13.47
N ASN A 32 -3.80 -6.70 -13.53
CA ASN A 32 -3.10 -6.50 -14.80
C ASN A 32 -2.94 -7.82 -15.58
N GLY A 33 -2.66 -8.92 -14.89
CA GLY A 33 -2.61 -10.26 -15.46
C GLY A 33 -3.95 -10.70 -16.06
N GLN A 34 -5.05 -10.49 -15.33
CA GLN A 34 -6.41 -10.78 -15.80
C GLN A 34 -6.78 -9.97 -17.05
N ARG A 35 -6.46 -8.67 -17.07
CA ARG A 35 -6.63 -7.84 -18.28
C ARG A 35 -5.88 -8.43 -19.46
N LYS A 36 -4.61 -8.80 -19.26
CA LYS A 36 -3.80 -9.41 -20.32
C LYS A 36 -4.46 -10.69 -20.81
N ALA A 37 -4.80 -11.63 -19.93
CA ALA A 37 -5.43 -12.90 -20.30
C ALA A 37 -6.77 -12.76 -21.04
N LEU A 38 -7.62 -11.80 -20.65
CA LEU A 38 -8.93 -11.59 -21.24
C LEU A 38 -8.90 -10.81 -22.57
N LEU A 39 -7.95 -9.88 -22.72
CA LEU A 39 -7.87 -8.99 -23.88
C LEU A 39 -6.73 -9.34 -24.85
N SER A 40 -5.87 -10.33 -24.55
CA SER A 40 -4.80 -10.78 -25.44
C SER A 40 -5.29 -11.62 -26.61
N THR A 41 -6.54 -12.07 -26.61
CA THR A 41 -7.17 -12.79 -27.73
C THR A 41 -8.00 -11.79 -28.56
N PRO A 42 -7.49 -11.33 -29.73
CA PRO A 42 -8.16 -10.32 -30.54
C PRO A 42 -9.56 -10.73 -31.03
N ASN A 43 -9.84 -12.04 -31.08
CA ASN A 43 -11.06 -12.61 -31.67
C ASN A 43 -12.08 -13.10 -30.63
N SER A 44 -11.97 -12.74 -29.34
CA SER A 44 -12.99 -13.11 -28.38
C SER A 44 -14.27 -12.28 -28.59
N ALA A 45 -15.26 -12.86 -29.26
CA ALA A 45 -16.58 -12.25 -29.49
C ALA A 45 -17.27 -11.80 -28.18
N ASN A 46 -16.86 -12.37 -27.04
CA ASN A 46 -17.40 -12.04 -25.71
C ASN A 46 -16.86 -10.71 -25.13
N TRP A 47 -15.77 -10.17 -25.69
CA TRP A 47 -15.06 -8.99 -25.16
C TRP A 47 -14.91 -7.87 -26.21
N GLN A 48 -15.99 -7.54 -26.92
CA GLN A 48 -16.04 -6.43 -27.88
C GLN A 48 -17.09 -5.38 -27.51
N GLY A 49 -16.97 -4.19 -28.12
CA GLY A 49 -17.93 -3.09 -27.97
C GLY A 49 -18.13 -2.65 -26.52
N ALA A 50 -19.39 -2.34 -26.17
CA ALA A 50 -19.75 -1.77 -24.88
C ALA A 50 -19.31 -2.62 -23.66
N LYS A 51 -19.28 -3.95 -23.79
CA LYS A 51 -18.83 -4.86 -22.70
C LYS A 51 -17.35 -4.67 -22.38
N ARG A 52 -16.51 -4.55 -23.42
CA ARG A 52 -15.08 -4.26 -23.27
C ARG A 52 -14.85 -2.89 -22.66
N THR A 53 -15.52 -1.86 -23.18
CA THR A 53 -15.41 -0.49 -22.67
C THR A 53 -15.77 -0.42 -21.19
N ARG A 54 -16.89 -1.06 -20.79
CA ARG A 54 -17.31 -1.11 -19.38
C ARG A 54 -16.28 -1.83 -18.51
N TYR A 55 -15.77 -2.98 -18.95
CA TYR A 55 -14.74 -3.70 -18.23
C TYR A 55 -13.45 -2.88 -18.05
N GLU A 56 -12.95 -2.25 -19.11
CA GLU A 56 -11.73 -1.44 -19.02
C GLU A 56 -11.91 -0.22 -18.11
N HIS A 57 -13.10 0.40 -18.15
CA HIS A 57 -13.45 1.49 -17.24
C HIS A 57 -13.53 1.03 -15.77
N ASP A 58 -14.20 -0.09 -15.49
CA ASP A 58 -14.31 -0.66 -14.15
C ASP A 58 -12.93 -1.08 -13.61
N LEU A 59 -12.11 -1.70 -14.45
CA LEU A 59 -10.75 -2.06 -14.13
C LEU A 59 -9.89 -0.83 -13.83
N ALA A 60 -10.00 0.24 -14.62
CA ALA A 60 -9.27 1.48 -14.38
C ALA A 60 -9.65 2.10 -13.03
N ARG A 61 -10.94 2.13 -12.69
CA ARG A 61 -11.42 2.62 -11.38
C ARG A 61 -10.89 1.78 -10.22
N GLN A 62 -10.94 0.46 -10.34
CA GLN A 62 -10.40 -0.45 -9.31
C GLN A 62 -8.89 -0.25 -9.11
N ARG A 63 -8.13 -0.12 -10.20
CA ARG A 63 -6.68 0.14 -10.14
C ARG A 63 -6.40 1.48 -9.48
N ALA A 64 -7.12 2.54 -9.83
CA ALA A 64 -6.97 3.85 -9.23
C ALA A 64 -7.23 3.81 -7.71
N ALA A 65 -8.29 3.12 -7.29
CA ALA A 65 -8.60 2.96 -5.85
C ALA A 65 -7.50 2.19 -5.10
N LEU A 66 -6.96 1.12 -5.68
CA LEU A 66 -5.86 0.37 -5.08
C LEU A 66 -4.57 1.19 -5.00
N ILE A 67 -4.24 1.95 -6.06
CA ILE A 67 -3.08 2.85 -6.07
C ILE A 67 -3.20 3.89 -4.97
N HIS A 68 -4.36 4.55 -4.86
CA HIS A 68 -4.60 5.53 -3.81
C HIS A 68 -4.46 4.91 -2.41
N LEU A 69 -5.00 3.72 -2.18
CA LEU A 69 -4.88 3.01 -0.91
C LEU A 69 -3.42 2.66 -0.58
N ARG A 70 -2.63 2.28 -1.58
CA ARG A 70 -1.19 2.02 -1.44
C ARG A 70 -0.43 3.30 -1.06
N GLU A 71 -0.73 4.41 -1.71
CA GLU A 71 -0.11 5.71 -1.43
C GLU A 71 -0.39 6.17 0.00
N GLU A 72 -1.64 6.08 0.45
CA GLU A 72 -2.04 6.41 1.81
C GLU A 72 -1.34 5.51 2.85
N ALA A 73 -1.28 4.20 2.61
CA ALA A 73 -0.55 3.28 3.48
C ALA A 73 0.95 3.59 3.52
N THR A 74 1.54 3.99 2.39
CA THR A 74 2.96 4.37 2.29
C THR A 74 3.24 5.64 3.09
N ARG A 75 2.38 6.66 2.97
CA ARG A 75 2.47 7.90 3.75
C ARG A 75 2.36 7.63 5.24
N LEU A 76 1.37 6.82 5.64
CA LEU A 76 1.19 6.45 7.04
C LEU A 76 2.41 5.71 7.59
N LYS A 77 2.98 4.77 6.83
CA LYS A 77 4.20 4.07 7.23
C LYS A 77 5.37 5.04 7.42
N ALA A 78 5.56 5.97 6.49
CA ALA A 78 6.61 6.98 6.59
C ALA A 78 6.45 7.85 7.84
N HIS A 79 5.23 8.23 8.20
CA HIS A 79 4.96 8.96 9.45
C HIS A 79 5.29 8.14 10.70
N VAL A 80 4.93 6.86 10.72
CA VAL A 80 5.27 5.95 11.83
C VAL A 80 6.78 5.82 11.98
N ASP A 81 7.48 5.52 10.88
CA ASP A 81 8.94 5.37 10.88
C ASP A 81 9.64 6.66 11.34
N HIS A 82 9.13 7.82 10.89
CA HIS A 82 9.65 9.12 11.30
C HIS A 82 9.46 9.38 12.80
N ALA A 83 8.26 9.12 13.33
CA ALA A 83 7.96 9.26 14.75
C ALA A 83 8.84 8.35 15.61
N THR A 84 9.03 7.08 15.21
CA THR A 84 9.93 6.14 15.88
C THR A 84 11.38 6.64 15.89
N THR A 85 11.84 7.18 14.76
CA THR A 85 13.21 7.74 14.65
C THR A 85 13.39 8.96 15.56
N GLN A 86 12.41 9.85 15.60
CA GLN A 86 12.42 11.01 16.49
C GLN A 86 12.43 10.59 17.97
N ALA A 87 11.62 9.60 18.34
CA ALA A 87 11.58 9.06 19.69
C ALA A 87 12.95 8.48 20.11
N HIS A 88 13.60 7.72 19.22
CA HIS A 88 14.96 7.21 19.46
C HIS A 88 15.97 8.34 19.69
N ALA A 89 15.93 9.39 18.87
CA ALA A 89 16.84 10.53 19.00
C ALA A 89 16.63 11.27 20.34
N GLN A 90 15.38 11.48 20.75
CA GLN A 90 15.04 12.10 22.04
C GLN A 90 15.48 11.24 23.23
N HIS A 91 15.24 9.93 23.18
CA HIS A 91 15.65 9.02 24.24
C HIS A 91 17.19 8.92 24.36
N ALA A 92 17.91 8.96 23.24
CA ALA A 92 19.38 9.00 23.25
C ALA A 92 19.94 10.30 23.84
N GLN A 93 19.28 11.45 23.64
CA GLN A 93 19.66 12.73 24.23
C GLN A 93 19.39 12.81 25.74
N GLN A 94 18.43 12.03 26.25
CA GLN A 94 18.07 12.00 27.67
C GLN A 94 18.94 11.06 28.50
N LYS A 95 19.71 10.14 27.89
CA LYS A 95 20.70 9.35 28.61
C LYS A 95 21.98 10.17 28.83
N PRO A 96 22.34 10.56 30.06
CA PRO A 96 23.62 11.21 30.32
C PRO A 96 24.75 10.24 29.98
N ARG A 97 25.78 10.75 29.28
CA ARG A 97 27.06 10.06 29.13
C ARG A 97 27.70 9.97 30.52
N ASN A 98 27.63 8.80 31.15
CA ASN A 98 28.52 8.42 32.24
C ASN A 98 29.88 7.99 31.68
#